data_AF-A0A8H7TGI3-F1
#
_entry.id   AF-A0A8H7TGI3-F1
#
_cell.length_a   1.000
_cell.length_b   1.000
_cell.length_c   1.000
_cell.angle_alpha   90.00
_cell.angle_beta   90.00
_cell.angle_gamma   90.00
#
_symmetry.space_group_name_H-M   'P 1'
#
loop_
_entity.id
_entity.type
_entity.pdbx_description
1 polymer ?
#
loop_
_entity_poly.entity_id
_entity_poly.type
_entity_poly.pdbx_seq_one_letter_code
_entity_poly.pdbx_strand_id
1 'polypeptide(L)'
;MLPDTSLDTIGVPSVQQIADFSSNTSSWMNFDGMGSGSRNDFWNYNTLAVAKPLGTFEELTPIDMVDWIIDPLFPKSREILMRFRKIGLPGQLAEMTSRSPAVSIQSRQCLQFFSPPNIKRLVDLFWKFWYPHCPIIHFATFNLVTAPAPLVIAMVLLGAVASPASNDKDLARRYFDLAELIAFEDFEHSQSINLSVSVEGTQRPTGMQAIFLICCLQNWEGDSEASARARRDRFSTMVNNLKSSGLGQIKHTPEELSSDFVWKRYIAKEESIRISTFIYLVNTSFVFFNNTPSRLALEELHCGFLSPQECFRADSARSCYQNLQALCSPGSLRATLPVWRAVELVRTNTLTDEGYSTFLNLDTVNLFTIISGLVLWIFQQPSSLFNIPSFEEQTRNMLHTWSLFWTTRSDKHRSSADVNNYGSMDRHGFYEYADEYRQYALGLLRLRQTSQHHLETRSTNSTILPLQKSDETSMEQVSELLTLLQTLDIQ
;
A
#
# COMPACT_ATOMS: atom_id res chain seq x y z
N MET A 1 0.21 -42.12 17.18
CA MET A 1 1.68 -42.15 17.03
C MET A 1 2.06 -40.85 16.35
N LEU A 2 2.39 -39.84 17.15
CA LEU A 2 2.99 -38.60 16.69
C LEU A 2 4.43 -38.93 16.26
N PRO A 3 4.94 -38.46 15.11
CA PRO A 3 6.34 -38.63 14.79
C PRO A 3 7.16 -37.66 15.66
N ASP A 4 8.13 -38.23 16.38
CA ASP A 4 9.31 -37.50 16.87
C ASP A 4 9.98 -36.81 15.69
N THR A 5 9.91 -35.48 15.62
CA THR A 5 10.81 -34.67 14.80
C THR A 5 11.57 -33.75 15.72
N SER A 6 12.83 -34.13 15.92
CA SER A 6 13.90 -33.34 16.52
C SER A 6 13.84 -31.86 16.13
N LEU A 7 13.97 -31.00 17.14
CA LEU A 7 14.03 -29.53 17.08
C LEU A 7 15.23 -28.93 16.31
N ASP A 8 16.04 -29.76 15.65
CA ASP A 8 17.26 -29.34 14.96
C ASP A 8 17.07 -29.43 13.44
N THR A 9 16.49 -28.39 12.84
CA THR A 9 16.72 -27.95 11.44
C THR A 9 15.83 -26.72 11.16
N ILE A 10 16.08 -25.65 11.91
CA ILE A 10 15.56 -24.32 11.60
C ILE A 10 16.39 -23.79 10.43
N GLY A 11 15.80 -23.68 9.25
CA GLY A 11 16.45 -23.09 8.08
C GLY A 11 16.70 -21.60 8.31
N VAL A 12 17.95 -21.27 8.59
CA VAL A 12 18.47 -19.90 8.70
C VAL A 12 18.41 -19.21 7.33
N PRO A 13 17.79 -18.03 7.19
CA PRO A 13 17.85 -17.27 5.96
C PRO A 13 19.29 -16.80 5.70
N SER A 14 19.74 -16.91 4.45
CA SER A 14 21.12 -16.55 4.08
C SER A 14 21.34 -15.04 4.14
N VAL A 15 22.59 -14.63 4.34
CA VAL A 15 23.04 -13.22 4.34
C VAL A 15 22.55 -12.45 3.09
N GLN A 16 22.40 -13.16 1.96
CA GLN A 16 21.86 -12.62 0.72
C GLN A 16 20.38 -12.22 0.86
N GLN A 17 19.54 -13.04 1.51
CA GLN A 17 18.10 -12.80 1.65
C GLN A 17 17.79 -11.57 2.54
N ILE A 18 18.62 -11.32 3.55
CA ILE A 18 18.47 -10.15 4.43
C ILE A 18 19.00 -8.86 3.75
N ALA A 19 20.02 -8.97 2.88
CA ALA A 19 20.48 -7.86 2.05
C ALA A 19 19.47 -7.51 0.94
N ASP A 20 18.82 -8.53 0.38
CA ASP A 20 17.71 -8.38 -0.56
C ASP A 20 16.50 -7.71 0.15
N PHE A 21 16.21 -8.03 1.42
CA PHE A 21 15.19 -7.31 2.20
C PHE A 21 15.49 -5.82 2.38
N SER A 22 16.73 -5.45 2.73
CA SER A 22 17.14 -4.03 2.89
C SER A 22 17.10 -3.26 1.57
N SER A 23 17.59 -3.87 0.49
CA SER A 23 17.59 -3.25 -0.84
C SER A 23 16.19 -3.19 -1.45
N ASN A 24 15.35 -4.20 -1.24
CA ASN A 24 13.95 -4.19 -1.67
C ASN A 24 13.14 -3.21 -0.83
N THR A 25 13.20 -3.24 0.50
CA THR A 25 12.50 -2.26 1.37
C THR A 25 12.96 -0.83 1.13
N SER A 26 14.25 -0.56 0.95
CA SER A 26 14.72 0.75 0.51
C SER A 26 14.27 1.09 -0.93
N SER A 27 14.19 0.12 -1.85
CA SER A 27 13.61 0.30 -3.20
C SER A 27 12.11 0.62 -3.17
N TRP A 28 11.37 0.06 -2.22
CA TRP A 28 9.93 0.31 -2.03
C TRP A 28 9.69 1.67 -1.35
N MET A 29 10.68 2.16 -0.58
CA MET A 29 10.53 3.27 0.35
C MET A 29 11.34 4.53 0.03
N ASN A 30 12.29 4.45 -0.88
CA ASN A 30 13.11 5.57 -1.34
C ASN A 30 13.51 5.31 -2.79
N PHE A 31 12.74 5.85 -3.74
CA PHE A 31 13.09 5.76 -5.17
C PHE A 31 14.36 6.57 -5.54
N ASP A 32 14.85 7.42 -4.63
CA ASP A 32 16.03 8.27 -4.82
C ASP A 32 17.32 7.75 -4.17
N GLY A 33 17.27 6.64 -3.40
CA GLY A 33 18.43 6.06 -2.71
C GLY A 33 19.27 5.06 -3.51
N MET A 34 18.83 4.65 -4.70
CA MET A 34 19.58 3.69 -5.52
C MET A 34 20.72 4.39 -6.27
N GLY A 35 21.96 4.03 -5.93
CA GLY A 35 23.12 4.30 -6.77
C GLY A 35 22.86 3.89 -8.22
N SER A 36 23.33 4.70 -9.16
CA SER A 36 23.06 4.63 -10.60
C SER A 36 23.32 3.26 -11.25
N GLY A 37 24.05 2.36 -10.61
CA GLY A 37 24.28 0.99 -11.07
C GLY A 37 23.16 -0.01 -10.77
N SER A 38 22.42 0.12 -9.66
CA SER A 38 21.35 -0.83 -9.27
C SER A 38 19.96 -0.45 -9.80
N ARG A 39 19.78 0.83 -10.20
CA ARG A 39 18.59 1.28 -10.97
C ARG A 39 18.38 0.47 -12.26
N ASN A 40 19.45 -0.06 -12.85
CA ASN A 40 19.39 -0.81 -14.10
C ASN A 40 18.87 -2.24 -13.95
N ASP A 41 18.92 -2.85 -12.76
CA ASP A 41 18.52 -4.25 -12.59
C ASP A 41 17.04 -4.39 -12.20
N PHE A 42 16.50 -3.43 -11.43
CA PHE A 42 15.06 -3.40 -11.10
C PHE A 42 14.19 -2.90 -12.28
N TRP A 43 14.80 -2.12 -13.20
CA TRP A 43 14.16 -1.53 -14.37
C TRP A 43 14.75 -1.96 -15.72
N ASN A 44 15.29 -3.18 -15.83
CA ASN A 44 15.82 -3.67 -17.12
C ASN A 44 14.67 -3.98 -18.12
N TYR A 45 14.02 -2.93 -18.64
CA TYR A 45 12.85 -2.95 -19.52
C TYR A 45 13.23 -2.68 -20.98
N ASN A 46 14.19 -3.43 -21.51
CA ASN A 46 14.66 -3.22 -22.89
C ASN A 46 13.77 -3.85 -23.99
N THR A 47 12.48 -4.15 -23.74
CA THR A 47 11.67 -4.88 -24.75
C THR A 47 10.18 -4.55 -24.80
N LEU A 48 9.73 -3.41 -24.30
CA LEU A 48 8.40 -2.88 -24.64
C LEU A 48 8.55 -1.67 -25.55
N ALA A 49 7.92 -1.74 -26.72
CA ALA A 49 7.97 -0.73 -27.77
C ALA A 49 7.90 0.68 -27.17
N VAL A 50 8.92 1.49 -27.49
CA VAL A 50 9.10 2.87 -27.05
C VAL A 50 7.79 3.63 -27.22
N ALA A 51 7.02 3.75 -26.13
CA ALA A 51 6.04 4.82 -26.03
C ALA A 51 6.87 6.10 -26.20
N LYS A 52 6.51 6.95 -27.18
CA LYS A 52 7.21 8.22 -27.38
C LYS A 52 7.35 8.89 -26.00
N PRO A 53 8.58 9.14 -25.51
CA PRO A 53 8.75 9.95 -24.31
C PRO A 53 8.01 11.26 -24.55
N LEU A 54 7.43 11.85 -23.50
CA LEU A 54 7.00 13.25 -23.58
C LEU A 54 8.20 14.01 -24.16
N GLY A 55 8.09 14.51 -25.39
CA GLY A 55 9.11 15.37 -25.96
C GLY A 55 9.28 16.57 -25.04
N THR A 56 10.46 17.19 -25.05
CA THR A 56 10.61 18.56 -24.53
C THR A 56 9.45 19.38 -25.10
N PHE A 57 8.53 19.89 -24.26
CA PHE A 57 7.28 20.56 -24.63
C PHE A 57 7.29 21.19 -26.04
N GLU A 58 7.06 20.39 -27.09
CA GLU A 58 7.00 20.88 -28.46
C GLU A 58 5.66 21.62 -28.58
N GLU A 59 5.65 22.70 -29.36
CA GLU A 59 4.45 23.50 -29.60
C GLU A 59 3.32 22.59 -30.09
N LEU A 60 2.23 22.53 -29.31
CA LEU A 60 1.00 21.81 -29.65
C LEU A 60 0.59 22.14 -31.08
N THR A 61 0.57 21.15 -31.96
CA THR A 61 0.03 21.38 -33.31
C THR A 61 -1.50 21.52 -33.19
N PRO A 62 -2.14 22.39 -33.99
CA PRO A 62 -3.60 22.51 -33.98
C PRO A 62 -4.34 21.20 -34.25
N ILE A 63 -3.68 20.23 -34.91
CA ILE A 63 -4.22 18.92 -35.27
C ILE A 63 -4.38 18.04 -34.02
N ASP A 64 -3.38 18.01 -33.14
CA ASP A 64 -3.42 17.20 -31.90
C ASP A 64 -4.60 17.60 -30.99
N MET A 65 -4.93 18.90 -30.97
CA MET A 65 -6.00 19.43 -30.12
C MET A 65 -7.40 19.07 -30.64
N VAL A 66 -7.56 18.98 -31.97
CA VAL A 66 -8.84 18.57 -32.60
C VAL A 66 -9.12 17.11 -32.31
N ASP A 67 -8.10 16.26 -32.37
CA ASP A 67 -8.21 14.82 -32.05
C ASP A 67 -8.54 14.59 -30.57
N TRP A 68 -8.09 15.48 -29.67
CA TRP A 68 -8.46 15.39 -28.27
C TRP A 68 -9.92 15.75 -28.02
N ILE A 69 -10.46 16.76 -28.69
CA ILE A 69 -11.83 17.26 -28.44
C ILE A 69 -12.89 16.17 -28.63
N ILE A 70 -12.65 15.24 -29.56
CA ILE A 70 -13.55 14.11 -29.82
C ILE A 70 -13.37 12.94 -28.86
N ASP A 71 -12.31 12.92 -28.05
CA ASP A 71 -12.05 11.84 -27.08
C ASP A 71 -12.99 11.96 -25.85
N PRO A 72 -13.65 10.87 -25.41
CA PRO A 72 -14.51 10.87 -24.22
C PRO A 72 -13.82 11.33 -22.93
N LEU A 73 -12.49 11.29 -22.83
CA LEU A 73 -11.74 11.78 -21.67
C LEU A 73 -11.41 13.27 -21.73
N PHE A 74 -11.65 13.96 -22.84
CA PHE A 74 -11.37 15.40 -22.92
C PHE A 74 -12.14 16.24 -21.91
N PRO A 75 -13.42 15.96 -21.60
CA PRO A 75 -14.10 16.60 -20.46
C PRO A 75 -13.37 16.40 -19.13
N LYS A 76 -12.76 15.23 -18.89
CA LYS A 76 -11.95 14.95 -17.69
C LYS A 76 -10.67 15.79 -17.68
N SER A 77 -9.97 15.87 -18.81
CA SER A 77 -8.79 16.76 -18.97
C SER A 77 -9.12 18.21 -18.66
N ARG A 78 -10.26 18.70 -19.15
CA ARG A 78 -10.75 20.06 -18.87
C ARG A 78 -11.13 20.25 -17.40
N GLU A 79 -11.81 19.27 -16.80
CA GLU A 79 -12.15 19.30 -15.37
C GLU A 79 -10.88 19.43 -14.51
N ILE A 80 -9.85 18.62 -14.81
CA ILE A 80 -8.56 18.65 -14.14
C ILE A 80 -7.90 20.02 -14.26
N LEU A 81 -7.81 20.59 -15.48
CA LEU A 81 -7.27 21.93 -15.69
C LEU A 81 -8.02 22.98 -14.86
N MET A 82 -9.35 22.94 -14.86
CA MET A 82 -10.17 23.92 -14.14
C MET A 82 -9.95 23.84 -12.62
N ARG A 83 -9.78 22.63 -12.08
CA ARG A 83 -9.45 22.42 -10.66
C ARG A 83 -8.07 22.99 -10.32
N PHE A 84 -7.05 22.73 -11.14
CA PHE A 84 -5.73 23.33 -10.94
C PHE A 84 -5.76 24.85 -11.02
N ARG A 85 -6.54 25.43 -11.93
CA ARG A 85 -6.71 26.89 -12.03
C ARG A 85 -7.41 27.51 -10.82
N LYS A 86 -8.36 26.81 -10.20
CA LYS A 86 -9.07 27.29 -9.01
C LYS A 86 -8.10 27.50 -7.83
N ILE A 87 -7.16 26.58 -7.65
CA ILE A 87 -6.17 26.63 -6.56
C ILE A 87 -4.98 27.53 -6.92
N GLY A 88 -4.67 27.63 -8.22
CA GLY A 88 -3.54 28.39 -8.75
C GLY A 88 -2.50 27.45 -9.33
N LEU A 89 -2.23 27.55 -10.63
CA LEU A 89 -1.17 26.77 -11.28
C LEU A 89 0.21 27.23 -10.77
N PRO A 90 1.23 26.36 -10.76
CA PRO A 90 2.55 26.72 -10.27
C PRO A 90 3.10 27.91 -11.05
N GLY A 91 3.54 28.96 -10.34
CA GLY A 91 4.08 30.20 -10.93
C GLY A 91 3.08 31.32 -11.24
N GLN A 92 1.78 31.16 -10.96
CA GLN A 92 0.77 32.21 -11.22
C GLN A 92 0.86 33.45 -10.30
N LEU A 93 1.60 33.39 -9.19
CA LEU A 93 1.80 34.56 -8.31
C LEU A 93 2.58 35.70 -8.98
N ALA A 94 3.35 35.43 -10.04
CA ALA A 94 4.13 36.45 -10.75
C ALA A 94 3.38 37.14 -11.91
N GLU A 95 2.25 36.60 -12.38
CA GLU A 95 1.55 37.08 -13.60
C GLU A 95 0.25 37.86 -13.32
N MET A 96 -0.08 38.14 -12.05
CA MET A 96 -1.30 38.88 -11.67
C MET A 96 -1.34 40.34 -12.18
N THR A 97 -0.28 40.84 -12.80
CA THR A 97 -0.17 42.21 -13.33
C THR A 97 -0.47 42.36 -14.83
N SER A 98 -0.79 41.30 -15.60
CA SER A 98 -1.14 41.47 -17.01
C SER A 98 -2.45 40.77 -17.41
N ARG A 99 -3.45 41.58 -17.74
CA ARG A 99 -4.74 41.14 -18.30
C ARG A 99 -4.56 40.72 -19.75
N SER A 100 -4.73 39.42 -20.04
CA SER A 100 -5.18 38.92 -21.35
C SER A 100 -5.92 37.59 -21.18
N PRO A 101 -7.02 37.34 -21.90
CA PRO A 101 -7.76 36.07 -21.87
C PRO A 101 -7.12 34.95 -22.72
N ALA A 102 -5.84 35.06 -23.06
CA ALA A 102 -5.09 34.00 -23.72
C ALA A 102 -4.84 32.83 -22.75
N VAL A 103 -4.97 31.58 -23.23
CA VAL A 103 -4.61 30.39 -22.45
C VAL A 103 -3.14 30.49 -22.04
N SER A 104 -2.89 30.69 -20.74
CA SER A 104 -1.54 30.81 -20.18
C SER A 104 -0.68 29.60 -20.57
N ILE A 105 0.63 29.78 -20.69
CA ILE A 105 1.56 28.69 -21.09
C ILE A 105 1.41 27.51 -20.13
N GLN A 106 1.28 27.77 -18.83
CA GLN A 106 1.09 26.77 -17.78
C GLN A 106 -0.23 25.99 -17.98
N SER A 107 -1.29 26.66 -18.44
CA SER A 107 -2.57 25.99 -18.74
C SER A 107 -2.46 25.04 -19.94
N ARG A 108 -1.67 25.40 -20.96
CA ARG A 108 -1.42 24.51 -22.12
C ARG A 108 -0.60 23.31 -21.72
N GLN A 109 0.45 23.51 -20.92
CA GLN A 109 1.29 22.44 -20.40
C GLN A 109 0.49 21.47 -19.52
N CYS A 110 -0.41 21.98 -18.69
CA CYS A 110 -1.34 21.17 -17.89
C CYS A 110 -2.27 20.33 -18.77
N LEU A 111 -2.91 20.95 -19.79
CA LEU A 111 -3.76 20.20 -20.73
C LEU A 111 -2.98 19.16 -21.54
N GLN A 112 -1.73 19.43 -21.90
CA GLN A 112 -0.89 18.49 -22.62
C GLN A 112 -0.52 17.29 -21.74
N PHE A 113 -0.11 17.55 -20.49
CA PHE A 113 0.21 16.49 -19.53
C PHE A 113 -1.01 15.64 -19.20
N PHE A 114 -2.15 16.26 -18.91
CA PHE A 114 -3.43 15.57 -18.66
C PHE A 114 -4.28 15.41 -19.93
N SER A 115 -3.66 15.27 -21.11
CA SER A 115 -4.39 15.04 -22.36
C SER A 115 -5.00 13.63 -22.37
N PRO A 116 -6.08 13.37 -23.12
CA PRO A 116 -6.68 12.04 -23.22
C PRO A 116 -5.69 10.89 -23.50
N PRO A 117 -4.76 10.99 -24.47
CA PRO A 117 -3.78 9.92 -24.71
C PRO A 117 -2.81 9.74 -23.54
N ASN A 118 -2.39 10.82 -22.87
CA ASN A 118 -1.51 10.73 -21.71
C ASN A 118 -2.21 10.17 -20.48
N ILE A 119 -3.49 10.53 -20.24
CA ILE A 119 -4.29 9.94 -19.16
C ILE A 119 -4.35 8.43 -19.35
N LYS A 120 -4.72 7.94 -20.54
CA LYS A 120 -4.79 6.50 -20.83
C LYS A 120 -3.44 5.82 -20.60
N ARG A 121 -2.38 6.34 -21.23
CA ARG A 121 -1.03 5.78 -21.14
C ARG A 121 -0.51 5.72 -19.70
N LEU A 122 -0.61 6.81 -18.95
CA LEU A 122 -0.08 6.88 -17.58
C LEU A 122 -0.92 6.04 -16.62
N VAL A 123 -2.25 6.00 -16.79
CA VAL A 123 -3.11 5.10 -16.00
C VAL A 123 -2.81 3.63 -16.30
N ASP A 124 -2.47 3.27 -17.55
CA ASP A 124 -2.03 1.91 -17.88
C ASP A 124 -0.73 1.55 -17.15
N LEU A 125 0.20 2.50 -17.00
CA LEU A 125 1.41 2.30 -16.20
C LEU A 125 1.09 2.14 -14.71
N PHE A 126 0.13 2.92 -14.18
CA PHE A 126 -0.37 2.74 -12.82
C PHE A 126 -0.88 1.31 -12.59
N TRP A 127 -1.72 0.78 -13.50
CA TRP A 127 -2.26 -0.58 -13.37
C TRP A 127 -1.19 -1.66 -13.42
N LYS A 128 -0.15 -1.46 -14.22
CA LYS A 128 0.92 -2.46 -14.40
C LYS A 128 1.92 -2.44 -13.26
N PHE A 129 2.31 -1.26 -12.79
CA PHE A 129 3.49 -1.10 -11.94
C PHE A 129 3.18 -0.68 -10.51
N TRP A 130 2.11 0.07 -10.27
CA TRP A 130 1.74 0.51 -8.93
C TRP A 130 0.64 -0.36 -8.32
N TYR A 131 -0.42 -0.64 -9.08
CA TYR A 131 -1.60 -1.36 -8.61
C TYR A 131 -1.35 -2.74 -7.99
N PRO A 132 -0.42 -3.59 -8.49
CA PRO A 132 -0.15 -4.88 -7.86
C PRO A 132 0.23 -4.76 -6.38
N HIS A 133 0.88 -3.67 -5.99
CA HIS A 133 1.28 -3.39 -4.61
C HIS A 133 0.11 -2.97 -3.72
N CYS A 134 -0.93 -2.37 -4.28
CA CYS A 134 -2.04 -1.82 -3.53
C CYS A 134 -3.35 -1.90 -4.34
N PRO A 135 -3.94 -3.10 -4.45
CA PRO A 135 -5.16 -3.33 -5.22
C PRO A 135 -6.41 -2.83 -4.49
N ILE A 136 -6.53 -1.52 -4.32
CA ILE A 136 -7.64 -0.85 -3.61
C ILE A 136 -8.80 -0.42 -4.52
N ILE A 137 -8.64 -0.52 -5.85
CA ILE A 137 -9.64 -0.13 -6.85
C ILE A 137 -10.01 -1.35 -7.71
N HIS A 138 -11.30 -1.65 -7.85
CA HIS A 138 -11.76 -2.74 -8.71
C HIS A 138 -11.54 -2.40 -10.18
N PHE A 139 -10.54 -3.03 -10.78
CA PHE A 139 -10.07 -2.77 -12.15
C PHE A 139 -11.17 -2.91 -13.20
N ALA A 140 -11.87 -4.05 -13.22
CA ALA A 140 -12.80 -4.38 -14.31
C ALA A 140 -14.02 -3.44 -14.38
N THR A 141 -14.36 -2.75 -13.28
CA THR A 141 -15.47 -1.79 -13.23
C THR A 141 -15.00 -0.34 -13.07
N PHE A 142 -13.68 -0.09 -13.13
CA PHE A 142 -13.17 1.26 -13.09
C PHE A 142 -13.40 1.94 -14.45
N ASN A 143 -13.91 3.17 -14.42
CA ASN A 143 -14.16 3.94 -15.63
C ASN A 143 -13.61 5.37 -15.44
N LEU A 144 -12.59 5.69 -16.25
CA LEU A 144 -11.89 6.97 -16.23
C LEU A 144 -12.79 8.18 -16.52
N VAL A 145 -13.84 8.02 -17.33
CA VAL A 145 -14.77 9.09 -17.68
C VAL A 145 -15.60 9.50 -16.45
N THR A 146 -16.09 8.50 -15.71
CA THR A 146 -16.99 8.72 -14.57
C THR A 146 -16.26 8.87 -13.23
N ALA A 147 -14.99 8.49 -13.15
CA ALA A 147 -14.21 8.58 -11.92
C ALA A 147 -14.03 10.04 -11.45
N PRO A 148 -13.99 10.30 -10.14
CA PRO A 148 -13.68 11.64 -9.62
C PRO A 148 -12.32 12.13 -10.12
N ALA A 149 -12.22 13.41 -10.49
CA ALA A 149 -10.95 13.97 -10.98
C ALA A 149 -9.77 13.80 -10.01
N PRO A 150 -9.91 13.96 -8.67
CA PRO A 150 -8.79 13.73 -7.75
C PRO A 150 -8.21 12.30 -7.85
N LEU A 151 -9.08 11.30 -8.04
CA LEU A 151 -8.65 9.91 -8.18
C LEU A 151 -7.90 9.70 -9.51
N VAL A 152 -8.42 10.26 -10.61
CA VAL A 152 -7.76 10.20 -11.92
C VAL A 152 -6.40 10.90 -11.86
N ILE A 153 -6.30 12.07 -11.22
CA ILE A 153 -5.03 12.78 -11.04
C ILE A 153 -4.03 11.90 -10.29
N ALA A 154 -4.44 11.31 -9.16
CA ALA A 154 -3.56 10.45 -8.37
C ALA A 154 -3.02 9.26 -9.18
N MET A 155 -3.89 8.58 -9.93
CA MET A 155 -3.49 7.46 -10.80
C MET A 155 -2.54 7.90 -11.92
N VAL A 156 -2.80 9.04 -12.56
CA VAL A 156 -1.92 9.59 -13.61
C VAL A 156 -0.54 9.93 -13.04
N LEU A 157 -0.46 10.58 -11.88
CA LEU A 157 0.81 10.98 -11.27
C LEU A 157 1.63 9.77 -10.79
N LEU A 158 0.99 8.79 -10.14
CA LEU A 158 1.66 7.54 -9.75
C LEU A 158 2.10 6.73 -10.98
N GLY A 159 1.31 6.72 -12.05
CA GLY A 159 1.69 6.12 -13.32
C GLY A 159 2.87 6.81 -14.00
N ALA A 160 2.98 8.14 -13.87
CA ALA A 160 4.12 8.90 -14.37
C ALA A 160 5.39 8.65 -13.54
N VAL A 161 5.27 8.51 -12.22
CA VAL A 161 6.37 8.10 -11.34
C VAL A 161 6.88 6.71 -11.70
N ALA A 162 5.96 5.78 -12.00
CA ALA A 162 6.30 4.41 -12.40
C ALA A 162 6.71 4.28 -13.88
N SER A 163 6.76 5.39 -14.62
CA SER A 163 7.14 5.38 -16.03
C SER A 163 8.65 5.15 -16.20
N PRO A 164 9.07 4.31 -17.16
CA PRO A 164 10.49 4.17 -17.49
C PRO A 164 11.07 5.45 -18.12
N ALA A 165 10.23 6.36 -18.62
CA ALA A 165 10.68 7.63 -19.17
C ALA A 165 10.86 8.67 -18.04
N SER A 166 12.11 9.03 -17.75
CA SER A 166 12.45 9.98 -16.68
C SER A 166 11.72 11.33 -16.78
N ASN A 167 11.46 11.81 -18.00
CA ASN A 167 10.74 13.05 -18.22
C ASN A 167 9.28 13.00 -17.69
N ASP A 168 8.61 11.85 -17.69
CA ASP A 168 7.24 11.75 -17.19
C ASP A 168 7.20 12.09 -15.68
N LYS A 169 8.14 11.53 -14.90
CA LYS A 169 8.28 11.80 -13.47
C LYS A 169 8.60 13.27 -13.18
N ASP A 170 9.55 13.85 -13.91
CA ASP A 170 9.95 15.25 -13.73
C ASP A 170 8.83 16.24 -14.05
N LEU A 171 8.01 15.93 -15.05
CA LEU A 171 6.83 16.73 -15.38
C LEU A 171 5.71 16.56 -14.36
N ALA A 172 5.50 15.34 -13.84
CA ALA A 172 4.49 15.03 -12.83
C ALA A 172 4.73 15.78 -11.52
N ARG A 173 5.99 15.92 -11.09
CA ARG A 173 6.39 16.61 -9.84
C ARG A 173 5.79 18.01 -9.70
N ARG A 174 5.59 18.73 -10.81
CA ARG A 174 4.99 20.08 -10.83
C ARG A 174 3.55 20.12 -10.31
N TYR A 175 2.87 18.97 -10.28
CA TYR A 175 1.45 18.87 -9.93
C TYR A 175 1.21 18.20 -8.57
N PHE A 176 2.24 17.74 -7.85
CA PHE A 176 2.08 16.97 -6.61
C PHE A 176 1.35 17.76 -5.51
N ASP A 177 1.86 18.95 -5.15
CA ASP A 177 1.26 19.78 -4.11
C ASP A 177 -0.16 20.22 -4.47
N LEU A 178 -0.38 20.56 -5.74
CA LEU A 178 -1.71 20.95 -6.20
C LEU A 178 -2.68 19.76 -6.19
N ALA A 179 -2.23 18.56 -6.56
CA ALA A 179 -3.04 17.36 -6.49
C ALA A 179 -3.40 17.00 -5.05
N GLU A 180 -2.48 17.19 -4.10
CA GLU A 180 -2.73 17.08 -2.66
C GLU A 180 -3.83 18.05 -2.21
N LEU A 181 -3.72 19.33 -2.56
CA LEU A 181 -4.75 20.32 -2.22
C LEU A 181 -6.12 19.96 -2.81
N ILE A 182 -6.18 19.60 -4.11
CA ILE A 182 -7.41 19.18 -4.78
C ILE A 182 -8.05 17.98 -4.06
N ALA A 183 -7.26 16.95 -3.76
CA ALA A 183 -7.79 15.71 -3.20
C ALA A 183 -8.36 15.91 -1.80
N PHE A 184 -7.65 16.66 -0.94
CA PHE A 184 -8.12 16.93 0.42
C PHE A 184 -9.28 17.92 0.46
N GLU A 185 -9.28 18.97 -0.36
CA GLU A 185 -10.41 19.90 -0.47
C GLU A 185 -11.68 19.15 -0.90
N ASP A 186 -11.63 18.35 -1.98
CA ASP A 186 -12.78 17.58 -2.45
C ASP A 186 -13.27 16.58 -1.39
N PHE A 187 -12.33 15.91 -0.71
CA PHE A 187 -12.68 14.93 0.31
C PHE A 187 -13.43 15.58 1.48
N GLU A 188 -12.92 16.69 2.01
CA GLU A 188 -13.57 17.44 3.10
C GLU A 188 -14.96 17.95 2.71
N HIS A 189 -15.10 18.50 1.49
CA HIS A 189 -16.41 18.93 0.98
C HIS A 189 -17.37 17.73 0.86
N SER A 190 -16.91 16.60 0.35
CA SER A 190 -17.76 15.40 0.21
C SER A 190 -18.21 14.80 1.54
N GLN A 191 -17.36 14.86 2.57
CA GLN A 191 -17.68 14.42 3.93
C GLN A 191 -18.75 15.30 4.56
N SER A 192 -18.65 16.62 4.39
CA SER A 192 -19.63 17.58 4.93
C SER A 192 -21.06 17.35 4.42
N ILE A 193 -21.18 16.81 3.21
CA ILE A 193 -22.45 16.53 2.53
C ILE A 193 -23.01 15.15 2.93
N ASN A 194 -22.14 14.19 3.27
CA ASN A 194 -22.49 12.76 3.41
C ASN A 194 -22.61 12.25 4.86
N LEU A 195 -22.75 13.13 5.86
CA LEU A 195 -22.89 12.81 7.29
C LEU A 195 -24.04 11.83 7.65
N SER A 196 -24.81 11.32 6.70
CA SER A 196 -25.98 10.46 6.93
C SER A 196 -26.12 9.20 6.04
N VAL A 197 -25.23 8.92 5.08
CA VAL A 197 -25.57 7.98 3.97
C VAL A 197 -24.67 6.74 3.81
N SER A 198 -23.49 6.65 4.44
CA SER A 198 -22.54 5.57 4.12
C SER A 198 -22.71 4.23 4.87
N VAL A 199 -23.84 4.00 5.54
CA VAL A 199 -23.99 2.83 6.46
C VAL A 199 -24.16 1.50 5.71
N GLU A 200 -24.61 1.50 4.46
CA GLU A 200 -24.91 0.26 3.71
C GLU A 200 -23.76 -0.26 2.83
N GLY A 201 -22.61 0.42 2.78
CA GLY A 201 -21.48 0.00 1.94
C GLY A 201 -21.79 -0.06 0.43
N THR A 202 -22.77 0.73 -0.03
CA THR A 202 -23.22 0.78 -1.42
C THR A 202 -22.43 1.79 -2.26
N GLN A 203 -21.76 2.75 -1.61
CA GLN A 203 -20.94 3.78 -2.25
C GLN A 203 -19.48 3.35 -2.26
N ARG A 204 -18.80 3.52 -3.41
CA ARG A 204 -17.36 3.25 -3.54
C ARG A 204 -16.57 4.30 -2.74
N PRO A 205 -15.49 3.94 -2.04
CA PRO A 205 -14.71 4.86 -1.22
C PRO A 205 -13.75 5.75 -2.03
N THR A 206 -14.18 6.28 -3.17
CA THR A 206 -13.31 6.95 -4.16
C THR A 206 -12.59 8.18 -3.62
N GLY A 207 -13.22 8.93 -2.72
CA GLY A 207 -12.58 10.06 -2.03
C GLY A 207 -11.43 9.61 -1.14
N MET A 208 -11.67 8.55 -0.34
CA MET A 208 -10.64 7.96 0.54
C MET A 208 -9.50 7.35 -0.27
N GLN A 209 -9.81 6.64 -1.37
CA GLN A 209 -8.81 6.12 -2.31
C GLN A 209 -7.95 7.24 -2.88
N ALA A 210 -8.54 8.36 -3.32
CA ALA A 210 -7.79 9.47 -3.89
C ALA A 210 -6.80 10.10 -2.90
N ILE A 211 -7.26 10.44 -1.67
CA ILE A 211 -6.36 11.03 -0.66
C ILE A 211 -5.29 10.05 -0.19
N PHE A 212 -5.60 8.75 -0.14
CA PHE A 212 -4.64 7.71 0.20
C PHE A 212 -3.52 7.62 -0.85
N LEU A 213 -3.89 7.54 -2.13
CA LEU A 213 -2.93 7.49 -3.24
C LEU A 213 -2.03 8.73 -3.26
N ILE A 214 -2.60 9.93 -3.06
CA ILE A 214 -1.80 11.17 -2.99
C ILE A 214 -0.92 11.22 -1.74
N CYS A 215 -1.40 10.72 -0.60
CA CYS A 215 -0.57 10.63 0.60
C CYS A 215 0.62 9.69 0.39
N CYS A 216 0.42 8.55 -0.29
CA CYS A 216 1.51 7.69 -0.71
C CYS A 216 2.47 8.43 -1.67
N LEU A 217 1.94 9.08 -2.71
CA LEU A 217 2.74 9.84 -3.66
C LEU A 217 3.63 10.87 -2.95
N GLN A 218 3.06 11.73 -2.11
CA GLN A 218 3.83 12.76 -1.39
C GLN A 218 4.80 12.18 -0.37
N ASN A 219 4.44 11.07 0.30
CA ASN A 219 5.34 10.42 1.25
C ASN A 219 6.62 9.89 0.57
N TRP A 220 6.48 9.25 -0.61
CA TRP A 220 7.58 8.54 -1.27
C TRP A 220 8.32 9.37 -2.32
N GLU A 221 7.65 10.35 -2.94
CA GLU A 221 8.16 11.11 -4.09
C GLU A 221 8.13 12.63 -3.91
N GLY A 222 7.47 13.10 -2.84
CA GLY A 222 7.49 14.50 -2.46
C GLY A 222 8.87 14.90 -1.93
N ASP A 223 9.11 16.21 -1.85
CA ASP A 223 10.28 16.72 -1.14
C ASP A 223 10.19 16.43 0.37
N SER A 224 11.25 16.76 1.11
CA SER A 224 11.31 16.49 2.55
C SER A 224 10.12 17.10 3.33
N GLU A 225 9.67 18.29 2.95
CA GLU A 225 8.54 18.97 3.61
C GLU A 225 7.21 18.30 3.26
N ALA A 226 6.99 17.97 1.98
CA ALA A 226 5.81 17.27 1.51
C ALA A 226 5.70 15.86 2.09
N SER A 227 6.81 15.14 2.15
CA SER A 227 6.90 13.80 2.75
C SER A 227 6.58 13.84 4.25
N ALA A 228 7.15 14.80 5.00
CA ALA A 228 6.84 14.99 6.41
C ALA A 228 5.36 15.38 6.64
N ARG A 229 4.82 16.31 5.84
CA ARG A 229 3.41 16.72 5.90
C ARG A 229 2.46 15.57 5.57
N ALA A 230 2.81 14.73 4.59
CA ALA A 230 2.05 13.55 4.23
C ALA A 230 1.93 12.59 5.43
N ARG A 231 3.04 12.26 6.10
CA ARG A 231 3.04 11.36 7.26
C ARG A 231 2.39 11.96 8.51
N ARG A 232 2.69 13.22 8.82
CA ARG A 232 2.31 13.84 10.10
C ARG A 232 0.87 14.34 10.08
N ASP A 233 0.48 15.05 9.04
CA ASP A 233 -0.77 15.82 9.03
C ASP A 233 -1.83 15.14 8.17
N ARG A 234 -1.49 14.84 6.92
CA ARG A 234 -2.45 14.27 5.94
C ARG A 234 -2.87 12.86 6.31
N PHE A 235 -1.92 12.01 6.69
CA PHE A 235 -2.23 10.66 7.13
C PHE A 235 -3.04 10.64 8.43
N SER A 236 -2.73 11.52 9.40
CA SER A 236 -3.54 11.67 10.62
C SER A 236 -4.98 12.08 10.31
N THR A 237 -5.16 13.02 9.37
CA THR A 237 -6.48 13.43 8.90
C THR A 237 -7.24 12.25 8.28
N MET A 238 -6.58 11.46 7.44
CA MET A 238 -7.16 10.27 6.82
C MET A 238 -7.59 9.22 7.85
N VAL A 239 -6.74 8.92 8.84
CA VAL A 239 -7.04 7.97 9.92
C VAL A 239 -8.23 8.45 10.77
N ASN A 240 -8.29 9.74 11.10
CA ASN A 240 -9.43 10.31 11.83
C ASN A 240 -10.74 10.15 11.05
N ASN A 241 -10.70 10.33 9.72
CA ASN A 241 -11.85 10.15 8.85
C ASN A 241 -12.24 8.67 8.68
N LEU A 242 -11.27 7.76 8.65
CA LEU A 242 -11.54 6.31 8.66
C LEU A 242 -12.35 5.92 9.92
N LYS A 243 -11.96 6.47 11.08
CA LYS A 243 -12.63 6.24 12.37
C LYS A 243 -14.03 6.85 12.42
N SER A 244 -14.20 8.09 11.96
CA SER A 244 -15.49 8.79 12.04
C SER A 244 -16.53 8.32 11.03
N SER A 245 -16.11 7.86 9.84
CA SER A 245 -17.01 7.43 8.77
C SER A 245 -17.57 6.01 8.91
N GLY A 246 -17.02 5.21 9.84
CA GLY A 246 -17.37 3.79 9.96
C GLY A 246 -16.80 2.89 8.86
N LEU A 247 -16.00 3.42 7.93
CA LEU A 247 -15.33 2.65 6.87
C LEU A 247 -14.54 1.46 7.44
N GLY A 248 -13.83 1.67 8.55
CA GLY A 248 -13.05 0.63 9.23
C GLY A 248 -13.88 -0.49 9.89
N GLN A 249 -15.21 -0.43 9.84
CA GLN A 249 -16.13 -1.43 10.38
C GLN A 249 -16.83 -2.26 9.28
N ILE A 250 -16.62 -1.91 8.01
CA ILE A 250 -17.25 -2.58 6.88
C ILE A 250 -16.69 -4.00 6.74
N LYS A 251 -17.59 -4.97 6.59
CA LYS A 251 -17.29 -6.37 6.31
C LYS A 251 -18.40 -6.99 5.47
N HIS A 252 -18.08 -8.06 4.75
CA HIS A 252 -19.09 -8.87 4.08
C HIS A 252 -19.85 -9.73 5.09
N THR A 253 -21.12 -9.98 4.81
CA THR A 253 -21.91 -10.99 5.53
C THR A 253 -21.95 -12.30 4.72
N PRO A 254 -22.09 -13.47 5.37
CA PRO A 254 -22.18 -14.75 4.66
C PRO A 254 -23.28 -14.79 3.60
N GLU A 255 -24.41 -14.11 3.86
CA GLU A 255 -25.56 -14.03 2.95
C GLU A 255 -25.21 -13.22 1.69
N GLU A 256 -24.50 -12.10 1.85
CA GLU A 256 -24.02 -11.27 0.74
C GLU A 256 -23.01 -11.97 -0.17
N LEU A 257 -22.27 -12.95 0.36
CA LEU A 257 -21.34 -13.77 -0.41
C LEU A 257 -22.02 -15.01 -1.04
N SER A 258 -23.30 -15.23 -0.77
CA SER A 258 -24.07 -16.38 -1.23
C SER A 258 -25.44 -15.96 -1.80
N SER A 259 -26.51 -16.18 -1.06
CA SER A 259 -27.90 -16.02 -1.52
C SER A 259 -28.28 -14.59 -1.93
N ASP A 260 -27.71 -13.56 -1.29
CA ASP A 260 -28.02 -12.15 -1.51
C ASP A 260 -26.93 -11.43 -2.32
N PHE A 261 -26.22 -12.16 -3.17
CA PHE A 261 -25.09 -11.62 -3.92
C PHE A 261 -25.52 -10.53 -4.91
N VAL A 262 -25.03 -9.31 -4.67
CA VAL A 262 -25.19 -8.15 -5.56
C VAL A 262 -23.81 -7.60 -5.89
N TRP A 263 -23.36 -7.83 -7.13
CA TRP A 263 -21.96 -7.57 -7.52
C TRP A 263 -21.50 -6.12 -7.29
N LYS A 264 -22.35 -5.13 -7.58
CA LYS A 264 -22.03 -3.70 -7.33
C LYS A 264 -21.81 -3.41 -5.84
N ARG A 265 -22.65 -3.97 -4.97
CA ARG A 265 -22.54 -3.83 -3.51
C ARG A 265 -21.29 -4.55 -3.01
N TYR A 266 -21.05 -5.78 -3.50
CA TYR A 266 -19.83 -6.52 -3.18
C TYR A 266 -18.58 -5.71 -3.53
N ILE A 267 -18.49 -5.15 -4.74
CA ILE A 267 -17.34 -4.33 -5.15
C ILE A 267 -17.14 -3.13 -4.22
N ALA A 268 -18.20 -2.38 -3.93
CA ALA A 268 -18.10 -1.21 -3.07
C ALA A 268 -17.62 -1.58 -1.65
N LYS A 269 -18.18 -2.63 -1.05
CA LYS A 269 -17.73 -3.14 0.27
C LYS A 269 -16.31 -3.66 0.24
N GLU A 270 -15.94 -4.40 -0.80
CA GLU A 270 -14.59 -4.96 -0.95
C GLU A 270 -13.54 -3.86 -1.13
N GLU A 271 -13.83 -2.81 -1.90
CA GLU A 271 -12.97 -1.63 -1.99
C GLU A 271 -12.84 -0.90 -0.65
N SER A 272 -13.91 -0.83 0.15
CA SER A 272 -13.89 -0.26 1.50
C SER A 272 -13.07 -1.07 2.49
N ILE A 273 -13.15 -2.39 2.44
CA ILE A 273 -12.31 -3.29 3.24
C ILE A 273 -10.85 -3.09 2.84
N ARG A 274 -10.56 -3.16 1.53
CA ARG A 274 -9.21 -3.00 0.99
C ARG A 274 -8.57 -1.67 1.37
N ILE A 275 -9.25 -0.54 1.17
CA ILE A 275 -8.68 0.77 1.54
C ILE A 275 -8.41 0.85 3.05
N SER A 276 -9.29 0.31 3.89
CA SER A 276 -9.10 0.27 5.34
C SER A 276 -7.88 -0.56 5.73
N THR A 277 -7.72 -1.75 5.13
CA THR A 277 -6.54 -2.60 5.34
C THR A 277 -5.27 -1.93 4.86
N PHE A 278 -5.25 -1.30 3.69
CA PHE A 278 -4.04 -0.64 3.18
C PHE A 278 -3.66 0.62 3.96
N ILE A 279 -4.63 1.38 4.49
CA ILE A 279 -4.36 2.44 5.47
C ILE A 279 -3.68 1.86 6.70
N TYR A 280 -4.19 0.74 7.22
CA TYR A 280 -3.57 0.05 8.35
C TYR A 280 -2.14 -0.41 8.04
N LEU A 281 -1.89 -1.03 6.87
CA LEU A 281 -0.55 -1.45 6.47
C LEU A 281 0.43 -0.28 6.41
N VAL A 282 0.04 0.86 5.82
CA VAL A 282 0.88 2.07 5.79
C VAL A 282 1.11 2.65 7.19
N ASN A 283 0.09 2.59 8.07
CA ASN A 283 0.26 2.96 9.47
C ASN A 283 1.34 2.09 10.15
N THR A 284 1.28 0.76 9.96
CA THR A 284 2.30 -0.14 10.52
C THR A 284 3.69 0.16 9.97
N SER A 285 3.82 0.47 8.67
CA SER A 285 5.11 0.80 8.07
C SER A 285 5.72 2.08 8.68
N PHE A 286 4.91 3.09 8.99
CA PHE A 286 5.43 4.31 9.65
C PHE A 286 5.96 4.04 11.07
N VAL A 287 5.48 2.98 11.73
CA VAL A 287 6.04 2.55 13.01
C VAL A 287 7.39 1.85 12.79
N PHE A 288 7.44 0.92 11.83
CA PHE A 288 8.63 0.09 11.60
C PHE A 288 9.81 0.86 11.02
N PHE A 289 9.54 1.78 10.10
CA PHE A 289 10.58 2.39 9.29
C PHE A 289 10.88 3.82 9.69
N ASN A 290 9.88 4.55 10.17
CA ASN A 290 10.04 5.94 10.58
C ASN A 290 10.00 6.12 12.10
N ASN A 291 9.87 5.03 12.88
CA ASN A 291 9.80 5.09 14.34
C ASN A 291 8.75 6.08 14.86
N THR A 292 7.61 6.18 14.17
CA THR A 292 6.52 7.07 14.59
C THR A 292 5.50 6.30 15.44
N PRO A 293 4.81 6.96 16.38
CA PRO A 293 3.71 6.32 17.10
C PRO A 293 2.62 5.84 16.13
N SER A 294 2.06 4.67 16.41
CA SER A 294 0.89 4.17 15.67
C SER A 294 -0.28 5.14 15.84
N ARG A 295 -0.93 5.53 14.74
CA ARG A 295 -2.10 6.41 14.73
C ARG A 295 -3.41 5.62 14.65
N LEU A 296 -3.33 4.36 14.24
CA LEU A 296 -4.43 3.42 14.16
C LEU A 296 -4.08 2.18 15.01
N ALA A 297 -4.79 1.99 16.11
CA ALA A 297 -4.66 0.78 16.90
C ALA A 297 -5.26 -0.41 16.14
N LEU A 298 -4.73 -1.60 16.39
CA LEU A 298 -5.18 -2.82 15.73
C LEU A 298 -6.66 -3.06 15.99
N GLU A 299 -7.09 -2.85 17.23
CA GLU A 299 -8.47 -3.01 17.71
C GLU A 299 -9.45 -2.04 17.06
N GLU A 300 -8.98 -0.93 16.47
CA GLU A 300 -9.83 0.02 15.75
C GLU A 300 -10.19 -0.48 14.33
N LEU A 301 -9.51 -1.50 13.82
CA LEU A 301 -9.74 -2.08 12.50
C LEU A 301 -10.68 -3.30 12.57
N HIS A 302 -11.98 -3.04 12.59
CA HIS A 302 -13.04 -4.06 12.62
C HIS A 302 -13.43 -4.62 11.24
N CYS A 303 -12.71 -4.26 10.17
CA CYS A 303 -13.00 -4.76 8.85
C CYS A 303 -12.74 -6.26 8.73
N GLY A 304 -13.45 -6.91 7.81
CA GLY A 304 -13.23 -8.31 7.48
C GLY A 304 -11.91 -8.55 6.75
N PHE A 305 -11.58 -9.81 6.52
CA PHE A 305 -10.51 -10.16 5.59
C PHE A 305 -10.84 -9.73 4.16
N LEU A 306 -9.80 -9.49 3.36
CA LEU A 306 -9.95 -9.26 1.94
C LEU A 306 -10.49 -10.53 1.30
N SER A 307 -11.39 -10.40 0.32
CA SER A 307 -11.80 -11.53 -0.51
C SER A 307 -10.62 -12.00 -1.37
N PRO A 308 -10.59 -13.30 -1.75
CA PRO A 308 -9.55 -13.82 -2.65
C PRO A 308 -9.41 -12.95 -3.90
N GLN A 309 -8.18 -12.80 -4.38
CA GLN A 309 -7.87 -11.86 -5.46
C GLN A 309 -8.67 -12.18 -6.74
N GLU A 310 -8.97 -13.44 -7.02
CA GLU A 310 -9.79 -13.91 -8.14
C GLU A 310 -11.25 -13.44 -8.05
N CYS A 311 -11.78 -13.30 -6.83
CA CYS A 311 -13.12 -12.79 -6.61
C CYS A 311 -13.17 -11.28 -6.90
N PHE A 312 -12.13 -10.55 -6.47
CA PHE A 312 -12.04 -9.09 -6.68
C PHE A 312 -11.53 -8.70 -8.08
N ARG A 313 -10.82 -9.56 -8.80
CA ARG A 313 -10.40 -9.29 -10.18
C ARG A 313 -11.45 -9.68 -11.22
N ALA A 314 -12.49 -10.40 -10.82
CA ALA A 314 -13.51 -10.89 -11.73
C ALA A 314 -14.08 -9.78 -12.62
N ASP A 315 -14.20 -10.05 -13.92
CA ASP A 315 -14.69 -9.12 -14.93
C ASP A 315 -16.22 -9.07 -15.05
N SER A 316 -16.89 -9.98 -14.35
CA SER A 316 -18.32 -10.19 -14.44
C SER A 316 -18.89 -10.70 -13.12
N ALA A 317 -20.14 -10.34 -12.85
CA ALA A 317 -20.86 -10.80 -11.66
C ALA A 317 -20.89 -12.33 -11.55
N ARG A 318 -21.04 -13.03 -12.68
CA ARG A 318 -21.09 -14.49 -12.73
C ARG A 318 -19.74 -15.11 -12.33
N SER A 319 -18.64 -14.64 -12.90
CA SER A 319 -17.29 -15.12 -12.58
C SER A 319 -16.96 -14.85 -11.11
N CYS A 320 -17.29 -13.65 -10.61
CA CYS A 320 -17.12 -13.27 -9.22
C CYS A 320 -17.88 -14.24 -8.29
N TYR A 321 -19.16 -14.47 -8.56
CA TYR A 321 -19.99 -15.38 -7.77
C TYR A 321 -19.45 -16.81 -7.77
N GLN A 322 -19.03 -17.33 -8.94
CA GLN A 322 -18.44 -18.66 -9.04
C GLN A 322 -17.16 -18.80 -8.21
N ASN A 323 -16.28 -17.80 -8.27
CA ASN A 323 -15.05 -17.79 -7.48
C ASN A 323 -15.36 -17.69 -5.97
N LEU A 324 -16.35 -16.89 -5.58
CA LEU A 324 -16.81 -16.81 -4.18
C LEU A 324 -17.32 -18.17 -3.70
N GLN A 325 -18.16 -18.86 -4.46
CA GLN A 325 -18.67 -20.18 -4.08
C GLN A 325 -17.55 -21.25 -4.00
N ALA A 326 -16.51 -21.12 -4.83
CA ALA A 326 -15.41 -22.09 -4.87
C ALA A 326 -14.34 -21.85 -3.79
N LEU A 327 -14.07 -20.59 -3.44
CA LEU A 327 -12.93 -20.20 -2.59
C LEU A 327 -13.37 -19.73 -1.21
N CYS A 328 -14.64 -19.33 -1.04
CA CYS A 328 -15.19 -18.88 0.23
C CYS A 328 -16.29 -19.85 0.68
N SER A 329 -15.98 -20.72 1.64
CA SER A 329 -16.99 -21.60 2.22
C SER A 329 -18.06 -20.78 2.97
N PRO A 330 -19.36 -20.96 2.68
CA PRO A 330 -20.42 -20.29 3.43
C PRO A 330 -20.32 -20.60 4.92
N GLY A 331 -20.40 -19.57 5.76
CA GLY A 331 -20.27 -19.71 7.22
C GLY A 331 -18.84 -19.86 7.73
N SER A 332 -17.81 -19.83 6.86
CA SER A 332 -16.41 -19.83 7.29
C SER A 332 -16.10 -18.65 8.22
N LEU A 333 -15.23 -18.90 9.21
CA LEU A 333 -14.63 -17.85 10.03
C LEU A 333 -14.04 -16.70 9.20
N ARG A 334 -13.58 -16.95 7.96
CA ARG A 334 -13.08 -15.88 7.07
C ARG A 334 -14.10 -14.76 6.84
N ALA A 335 -15.40 -15.09 6.74
CA ALA A 335 -16.44 -14.12 6.45
C ALA A 335 -16.85 -13.28 7.68
N THR A 336 -16.66 -13.81 8.88
CA THR A 336 -17.16 -13.20 10.12
C THR A 336 -16.07 -12.63 11.03
N LEU A 337 -14.84 -13.15 10.92
CA LEU A 337 -13.70 -12.80 11.76
C LEU A 337 -13.08 -11.47 11.31
N PRO A 338 -13.07 -10.42 12.16
CA PRO A 338 -12.35 -9.20 11.86
C PRO A 338 -10.84 -9.40 11.97
N VAL A 339 -10.08 -8.61 11.21
CA VAL A 339 -8.61 -8.71 11.13
C VAL A 339 -7.94 -8.62 12.50
N TRP A 340 -8.37 -7.69 13.36
CA TRP A 340 -7.79 -7.53 14.69
C TRP A 340 -7.89 -8.81 15.55
N ARG A 341 -9.04 -9.49 15.50
CA ARG A 341 -9.25 -10.71 16.27
C ARG A 341 -8.43 -11.86 15.70
N ALA A 342 -8.21 -11.88 14.39
CA ALA A 342 -7.33 -12.86 13.78
C ALA A 342 -5.88 -12.73 14.27
N VAL A 343 -5.35 -11.51 14.33
CA VAL A 343 -4.02 -11.24 14.89
C VAL A 343 -3.96 -11.69 16.36
N GLU A 344 -5.00 -11.40 17.14
CA GLU A 344 -5.08 -11.81 18.54
C GLU A 344 -5.10 -13.34 18.72
N LEU A 345 -5.85 -14.07 17.89
CA LEU A 345 -5.91 -15.53 17.95
C LEU A 345 -4.54 -16.17 17.65
N VAL A 346 -3.80 -15.64 16.66
CA VAL A 346 -2.43 -16.09 16.36
C VAL A 346 -1.47 -15.73 17.50
N ARG A 347 -1.57 -14.51 18.04
CA ARG A 347 -0.74 -14.02 19.16
C ARG A 347 -0.91 -14.83 20.43
N THR A 348 -2.15 -15.25 20.72
CA THR A 348 -2.48 -16.03 21.93
C THR A 348 -2.39 -17.53 21.73
N ASN A 349 -2.19 -17.99 20.48
CA ASN A 349 -2.22 -19.39 20.09
C ASN A 349 -3.48 -20.14 20.56
N THR A 350 -4.65 -19.47 20.46
CA THR A 350 -5.96 -19.99 20.91
C THR A 350 -6.88 -20.40 19.74
N LEU A 351 -6.28 -20.72 18.59
CA LEU A 351 -7.01 -21.15 17.41
C LEU A 351 -7.70 -22.50 17.65
N THR A 352 -8.99 -22.58 17.33
CA THR A 352 -9.72 -23.86 17.23
C THR A 352 -9.31 -24.60 15.97
N ASP A 353 -9.66 -25.89 15.84
CA ASP A 353 -9.39 -26.66 14.61
C ASP A 353 -9.98 -26.00 13.36
N GLU A 354 -11.19 -25.44 13.48
CA GLU A 354 -11.83 -24.64 12.43
C GLU A 354 -11.02 -23.37 12.11
N GLY A 355 -10.49 -22.71 13.14
CA GLY A 355 -9.55 -21.59 13.01
C GLY A 355 -8.30 -21.98 12.24
N TYR A 356 -7.63 -23.07 12.61
CA TYR A 356 -6.47 -23.57 11.87
C TYR A 356 -6.79 -23.82 10.40
N SER A 357 -7.90 -24.50 10.10
CA SER A 357 -8.31 -24.76 8.72
C SER A 357 -8.56 -23.48 7.91
N THR A 358 -9.10 -22.44 8.54
CA THR A 358 -9.35 -21.15 7.89
C THR A 358 -8.04 -20.43 7.60
N PHE A 359 -7.11 -20.39 8.56
CA PHE A 359 -5.85 -19.66 8.44
C PHE A 359 -4.88 -20.30 7.45
N LEU A 360 -4.86 -21.64 7.35
CA LEU A 360 -4.10 -22.37 6.33
C LEU A 360 -4.53 -21.99 4.90
N ASN A 361 -5.79 -21.59 4.71
CA ASN A 361 -6.35 -21.22 3.41
C ASN A 361 -6.41 -19.70 3.17
N LEU A 362 -5.71 -18.89 3.97
CA LEU A 362 -5.57 -17.46 3.70
C LEU A 362 -4.58 -17.20 2.57
N ASP A 363 -4.82 -16.11 1.86
CA ASP A 363 -3.95 -15.62 0.79
C ASP A 363 -2.79 -14.77 1.33
N THR A 364 -1.84 -14.47 0.45
CA THR A 364 -0.64 -13.70 0.78
C THR A 364 -0.96 -12.36 1.45
N VAL A 365 -1.96 -11.61 0.97
CA VAL A 365 -2.27 -10.25 1.49
C VAL A 365 -2.87 -10.31 2.90
N ASN A 366 -3.77 -11.26 3.15
CA ASN A 366 -4.36 -11.44 4.48
C ASN A 366 -3.31 -11.91 5.49
N LEU A 367 -2.42 -12.84 5.10
CA LEU A 367 -1.31 -13.27 5.95
C LEU A 367 -0.29 -12.16 6.19
N PHE A 368 -0.01 -11.34 5.18
CA PHE A 368 0.82 -10.15 5.31
C PHE A 368 0.23 -9.17 6.34
N THR A 369 -1.08 -8.95 6.28
CA THR A 369 -1.79 -8.09 7.25
C THR A 369 -1.67 -8.64 8.68
N ILE A 370 -1.74 -9.95 8.85
CA ILE A 370 -1.57 -10.59 10.16
C ILE A 370 -0.15 -10.38 10.70
N ILE A 371 0.90 -10.65 9.91
CA ILE A 371 2.28 -10.47 10.38
C ILE A 371 2.58 -9.01 10.68
N SER A 372 2.09 -8.06 9.88
CA SER A 372 2.22 -6.63 10.18
C SER A 372 1.61 -6.28 11.56
N GLY A 373 0.48 -6.88 11.93
CA GLY A 373 -0.08 -6.70 13.28
C GLY A 373 0.74 -7.34 14.40
N LEU A 374 1.28 -8.54 14.18
CA LEU A 374 2.16 -9.18 15.15
C LEU A 374 3.44 -8.36 15.37
N VAL A 375 4.07 -7.87 14.29
CA VAL A 375 5.26 -7.01 14.38
C VAL A 375 4.93 -5.69 15.07
N LEU A 376 3.81 -5.03 14.72
CA LEU A 376 3.35 -3.82 15.42
C LEU A 376 3.20 -4.05 16.92
N TRP A 377 2.60 -5.17 17.31
CA TRP A 377 2.44 -5.52 18.71
C TRP A 377 3.78 -5.67 19.43
N ILE A 378 4.77 -6.35 18.81
CA ILE A 378 6.14 -6.51 19.37
C ILE A 378 6.79 -5.13 19.56
N PHE A 379 6.67 -4.24 18.58
CA PHE A 379 7.25 -2.88 18.64
C PHE A 379 6.73 -2.06 19.81
N GLN A 380 5.44 -2.21 20.12
CA GLN A 380 4.77 -1.47 21.18
C GLN A 380 5.06 -2.03 22.58
N GLN A 381 5.70 -3.20 22.71
CA GLN A 381 6.00 -3.77 24.02
C GLN A 381 7.14 -3.02 24.73
N PRO A 382 7.03 -2.79 26.06
CA PRO A 382 8.11 -2.26 26.87
C PRO A 382 9.38 -3.12 26.77
N SER A 383 10.55 -2.48 26.72
CA SER A 383 11.84 -3.19 26.62
C SER A 383 12.07 -4.18 27.78
N SER A 384 11.44 -3.97 28.94
CA SER A 384 11.54 -4.87 30.10
C SER A 384 10.91 -6.26 29.89
N LEU A 385 9.95 -6.40 28.96
CA LEU A 385 9.28 -7.69 28.73
C LEU A 385 10.15 -8.68 27.95
N PHE A 386 11.16 -8.21 27.21
CA PHE A 386 11.99 -9.03 26.34
C PHE A 386 12.93 -10.00 27.10
N ASN A 387 13.10 -9.79 28.41
CA ASN A 387 13.90 -10.67 29.28
C ASN A 387 13.05 -11.74 29.97
N ILE A 388 11.72 -11.69 29.85
CA ILE A 388 10.83 -12.68 30.44
C ILE A 388 10.81 -13.89 29.51
N PRO A 389 11.27 -15.08 29.93
CA PRO A 389 11.36 -16.26 29.06
C PRO A 389 10.01 -16.63 28.44
N SER A 390 8.91 -16.45 29.18
CA SER A 390 7.56 -16.73 28.67
C SER A 390 7.12 -15.75 27.57
N PHE A 391 7.58 -14.50 27.60
CA PHE A 391 7.31 -13.52 26.55
C PHE A 391 8.08 -13.83 25.27
N GLU A 392 9.34 -14.24 25.41
CA GLU A 392 10.13 -14.73 24.29
C GLU A 392 9.50 -15.97 23.66
N GLU A 393 9.18 -16.97 24.47
CA GLU A 393 8.57 -18.21 24.01
C GLU A 393 7.23 -17.93 23.30
N GLN A 394 6.39 -17.06 23.87
CA GLN A 394 5.16 -16.61 23.22
C GLN A 394 5.44 -15.95 21.86
N THR A 395 6.43 -15.06 21.78
CA THR A 395 6.80 -14.37 20.54
C THR A 395 7.29 -15.34 19.48
N ARG A 396 8.14 -16.32 19.85
CA ARG A 396 8.61 -17.36 18.93
C ARG A 396 7.47 -18.26 18.47
N ASN A 397 6.60 -18.68 19.38
CA ASN A 397 5.46 -19.55 19.08
C ASN A 397 4.47 -18.89 18.13
N MET A 398 4.13 -17.61 18.33
CA MET A 398 3.22 -16.90 17.42
C MET A 398 3.84 -16.71 16.02
N LEU A 399 5.13 -16.40 15.93
CA LEU A 399 5.84 -16.24 14.65
C LEU A 399 6.00 -17.58 13.91
N HIS A 400 6.22 -18.66 14.65
CA HIS A 400 6.24 -20.02 14.12
C HIS A 400 4.85 -20.44 13.59
N THR A 401 3.80 -20.17 14.37
CA THR A 401 2.42 -20.45 13.96
C THR A 401 2.04 -19.69 12.70
N TRP A 402 2.41 -18.41 12.60
CA TRP A 402 2.25 -17.65 11.36
C TRP A 402 3.05 -18.25 10.19
N SER A 403 4.29 -18.70 10.41
CA SER A 403 5.12 -19.35 9.38
C SER A 403 4.47 -20.63 8.83
N LEU A 404 3.81 -21.41 9.69
CA LEU A 404 3.03 -22.58 9.26
C LEU A 404 1.93 -22.18 8.27
N PHE A 405 1.17 -21.11 8.56
CA PHE A 405 0.16 -20.59 7.63
C PHE A 405 0.79 -20.05 6.34
N TRP A 406 1.90 -19.32 6.46
CA TRP A 406 2.61 -18.77 5.31
C TRP A 406 3.10 -19.85 4.33
N THR A 407 3.58 -20.98 4.84
CA THR A 407 4.09 -22.09 4.01
C THR A 407 2.98 -22.89 3.32
N THR A 408 1.74 -22.78 3.79
CA THR A 408 0.56 -23.54 3.31
C THR A 408 -0.48 -22.67 2.62
N ARG A 409 -0.24 -21.36 2.50
CA ARG A 409 -1.12 -20.35 1.91
C ARG A 409 -1.75 -20.75 0.58
N SER A 410 -2.98 -20.31 0.36
CA SER A 410 -3.84 -20.78 -0.74
C SER A 410 -3.33 -20.46 -2.14
N ASP A 411 -2.53 -19.40 -2.28
CA ASP A 411 -1.99 -18.88 -3.54
C ASP A 411 -0.55 -19.35 -3.86
N LYS A 412 0.08 -20.13 -2.96
CA LYS A 412 1.49 -20.57 -3.11
C LYS A 412 1.79 -21.31 -4.42
N HIS A 413 0.96 -22.29 -4.78
CA HIS A 413 1.15 -23.09 -5.99
C HIS A 413 0.88 -22.32 -7.29
N ARG A 414 0.22 -21.16 -7.19
CA ARG A 414 -0.11 -20.30 -8.33
C ARG A 414 1.06 -19.36 -8.64
N SER A 415 1.80 -18.95 -7.60
CA SER A 415 3.00 -18.09 -7.70
C SER A 415 4.16 -18.68 -8.51
N SER A 416 4.28 -20.01 -8.65
CA SER A 416 5.39 -20.63 -9.40
C SER A 416 5.15 -20.70 -10.92
N ALA A 417 3.91 -20.55 -11.38
CA ALA A 417 3.56 -20.64 -12.80
C ALA A 417 3.74 -19.30 -13.56
N ASP A 418 3.75 -18.18 -12.84
CA ASP A 418 3.66 -16.82 -13.42
C ASP A 418 5.02 -16.07 -13.50
N VAL A 419 6.13 -16.73 -13.17
CA VAL A 419 7.49 -16.12 -13.09
C VAL A 419 7.94 -15.46 -14.41
N ASN A 420 7.31 -15.81 -15.54
CA ASN A 420 7.67 -15.29 -16.86
C ASN A 420 6.80 -14.11 -17.36
N ASN A 421 5.80 -13.64 -16.61
CA ASN A 421 4.85 -12.62 -17.09
C ASN A 421 5.21 -11.20 -16.62
N TYR A 422 6.42 -10.75 -16.96
CA TYR A 422 6.92 -9.40 -16.66
C TYR A 422 6.02 -8.35 -17.34
N GLY A 423 5.25 -7.61 -16.53
CA GLY A 423 4.30 -6.59 -17.00
C GLY A 423 2.82 -6.97 -16.93
N SER A 424 2.48 -8.16 -16.42
CA SER A 424 1.10 -8.50 -16.07
C SER A 424 0.69 -7.86 -14.74
N MET A 425 -0.55 -7.38 -14.70
CA MET A 425 -1.25 -6.96 -13.48
C MET A 425 -1.38 -8.10 -12.45
N ASP A 426 -1.05 -9.33 -12.84
CA ASP A 426 -1.03 -10.53 -12.01
C ASP A 426 0.22 -10.70 -11.13
N ARG A 427 1.19 -9.78 -11.22
CA ARG A 427 2.35 -9.78 -10.32
C ARG A 427 1.89 -9.75 -8.86
N HIS A 428 2.61 -10.48 -7.99
CA HIS A 428 2.43 -10.37 -6.55
C HIS A 428 3.03 -9.04 -6.09
N GLY A 429 2.28 -8.29 -5.27
CA GLY A 429 2.78 -7.05 -4.68
C GLY A 429 3.85 -7.31 -3.61
N PHE A 430 4.27 -6.25 -2.91
CA PHE A 430 5.37 -6.33 -1.93
C PHE A 430 5.06 -7.26 -0.73
N TYR A 431 3.80 -7.64 -0.55
CA TYR A 431 3.38 -8.62 0.43
C TYR A 431 3.92 -10.04 0.16
N GLU A 432 4.51 -10.32 -1.02
CA GLU A 432 5.27 -11.56 -1.26
C GLU A 432 6.46 -11.73 -0.30
N TYR A 433 6.97 -10.62 0.22
CA TYR A 433 8.08 -10.54 1.17
C TYR A 433 7.64 -10.64 2.64
N ALA A 434 6.43 -11.17 2.92
CA ALA A 434 5.91 -11.21 4.28
C ALA A 434 6.81 -11.96 5.28
N ASP A 435 7.54 -12.98 4.83
CA ASP A 435 8.46 -13.73 5.71
C ASP A 435 9.61 -12.84 6.22
N GLU A 436 10.00 -11.83 5.47
CA GLU A 436 11.05 -10.89 5.88
C GLU A 436 10.60 -10.08 7.11
N TYR A 437 9.31 -9.81 7.27
CA TYR A 437 8.76 -9.17 8.47
C TYR A 437 8.84 -10.11 9.69
N ARG A 438 8.65 -11.42 9.50
CA ARG A 438 8.85 -12.42 10.56
C ARG A 438 10.32 -12.46 10.99
N GLN A 439 11.23 -12.47 10.02
CA GLN A 439 12.68 -12.46 10.29
C GLN A 439 13.10 -11.18 11.02
N TYR A 440 12.58 -10.03 10.57
CA TYR A 440 12.78 -8.75 11.22
C TYR A 440 12.33 -8.76 12.69
N ALA A 441 11.15 -9.32 12.98
CA ALA A 441 10.64 -9.46 14.34
C ALA A 441 11.51 -10.36 15.23
N LEU A 442 11.99 -11.49 14.70
CA LEU A 442 12.93 -12.37 15.42
C LEU A 442 14.26 -11.67 15.68
N GLY A 443 14.75 -10.92 14.71
CA GLY A 443 15.96 -10.12 14.83
C GLY A 443 15.86 -9.07 15.93
N LEU A 444 14.74 -8.33 15.97
CA LEU A 444 14.48 -7.34 17.01
C LEU A 444 14.45 -7.95 18.41
N LEU A 445 13.86 -9.14 18.54
CA LEU A 445 13.84 -9.87 19.80
C LEU A 445 15.27 -10.17 20.27
N ARG A 446 16.14 -10.68 19.39
CA ARG A 446 17.56 -10.94 19.71
C ARG A 446 18.33 -9.66 20.06
N LEU A 447 18.16 -8.60 19.28
CA LEU A 447 18.86 -7.33 19.50
C LEU A 447 18.55 -6.73 20.87
N ARG A 448 17.28 -6.73 21.28
CA ARG A 448 16.87 -6.17 22.57
C ARG A 448 17.43 -6.96 23.75
N GLN A 449 17.58 -8.27 23.62
CA GLN A 449 18.24 -9.13 24.60
C GLN A 449 19.74 -8.82 24.72
N THR A 450 20.47 -8.78 23.60
CA THR A 450 21.92 -8.51 23.59
C THR A 450 22.26 -7.12 24.11
N SER A 451 21.45 -6.11 23.76
CA SER A 451 21.67 -4.71 24.17
C SER A 451 21.55 -4.50 25.68
N GLN A 452 20.65 -5.22 26.35
CA GLN A 452 20.51 -5.13 27.81
C GLN A 452 21.50 -6.00 28.57
N HIS A 453 21.92 -7.15 28.03
CA HIS A 453 23.01 -7.92 28.62
C HIS A 453 24.34 -7.14 28.62
N HIS A 454 24.57 -6.28 27.62
CA HIS A 454 25.69 -5.32 27.60
C HIS A 454 25.52 -4.15 28.58
N LEU A 455 24.29 -3.64 28.79
CA LEU A 455 23.99 -2.61 29.80
C LEU A 455 24.19 -3.13 31.24
N GLU A 456 23.92 -4.40 31.50
CA GLU A 456 24.15 -5.04 32.81
C GLU A 456 25.64 -5.33 33.07
N THR A 457 26.48 -5.39 32.03
CA THR A 457 27.90 -5.78 32.15
C THR A 457 28.91 -4.65 31.92
N ARG A 458 28.54 -3.50 31.30
CA ARG A 458 29.45 -2.34 31.10
C ARG A 458 28.77 -0.95 31.10
N SER A 459 29.39 -0.03 31.84
CA SER A 459 29.09 1.41 32.00
C SER A 459 29.46 2.30 30.79
N THR A 460 29.15 1.93 29.55
CA THR A 460 29.48 2.78 28.38
C THR A 460 28.35 2.92 27.36
N ASN A 461 27.60 4.02 27.48
CA ASN A 461 26.98 4.91 26.48
C ASN A 461 26.56 4.45 25.06
N SER A 462 26.36 3.17 24.80
CA SER A 462 25.78 2.71 23.52
C SER A 462 24.52 1.90 23.77
N THR A 463 23.44 2.62 24.06
CA THR A 463 22.10 2.03 24.05
C THR A 463 21.76 1.71 22.59
N ILE A 464 21.96 0.47 22.17
CA ILE A 464 21.51 -0.03 20.85
C ILE A 464 19.99 -0.14 20.91
N LEU A 465 19.32 1.00 20.79
CA LEU A 465 17.89 1.10 20.54
C LEU A 465 17.69 0.92 19.03
N PRO A 466 16.82 0.00 18.59
CA PRO A 466 16.72 -0.38 17.18
C PRO A 466 16.32 0.77 16.25
N LEU A 467 15.69 1.83 16.78
CA LEU A 467 15.43 3.09 16.08
C LEU A 467 15.54 4.23 17.11
N GLN A 468 16.52 5.12 16.94
CA GLN A 468 16.80 6.20 17.91
C GLN A 468 16.17 7.53 17.51
N LYS A 469 15.99 7.78 16.20
CA LYS A 469 15.40 9.02 15.71
C LYS A 469 13.93 8.78 15.39
N SER A 470 13.08 9.67 15.87
CA SER A 470 11.66 9.68 15.50
C SER A 470 11.50 10.40 14.17
N ASP A 471 10.65 9.83 13.31
CA ASP A 471 10.30 10.36 11.99
C ASP A 471 11.50 10.58 11.05
N GLU A 472 12.50 9.71 11.14
CA GLU A 472 13.63 9.71 10.20
C GLU A 472 13.21 9.16 8.83
N THR A 473 13.62 9.86 7.77
CA THR A 473 13.25 9.56 6.37
C THR A 473 14.40 9.00 5.54
N SER A 474 15.63 9.06 6.05
CA SER A 474 16.83 8.60 5.33
C SER A 474 16.89 7.07 5.21
N MET A 475 16.07 6.34 5.99
CA MET A 475 16.12 4.88 6.13
C MET A 475 17.47 4.34 6.65
N GLU A 476 18.39 5.22 7.07
CA GLU A 476 19.73 4.86 7.53
C GLU A 476 19.66 3.98 8.78
N GLN A 477 18.84 4.34 9.78
CA GLN A 477 18.66 3.52 10.97
C GLN A 477 18.08 2.15 10.68
N VAL A 478 17.18 2.04 9.70
CA VAL A 478 16.65 0.76 9.26
C VAL A 478 17.74 -0.05 8.57
N SER A 479 18.54 0.56 7.70
CA SER A 479 19.67 -0.11 7.03
C SER A 479 20.73 -0.57 8.01
N GLU A 480 21.09 0.26 8.99
CA GLU A 480 22.01 -0.08 10.09
C GLU A 480 21.45 -1.24 10.92
N LEU A 481 20.16 -1.19 11.25
CA LEU A 481 19.47 -2.26 11.95
C LEU A 481 19.50 -3.58 11.17
N LEU A 482 19.21 -3.55 9.86
CA LEU A 482 19.27 -4.73 9.00
C LEU A 482 20.69 -5.27 8.87
N THR A 483 21.70 -4.40 8.80
CA THR A 483 23.11 -4.80 8.80
C THR A 483 23.49 -5.45 10.13
N LEU A 484 23.02 -4.91 11.26
CA LEU A 484 23.21 -5.51 12.58
C LEU A 484 22.53 -6.89 12.66
N LEU A 485 21.33 -7.03 12.11
CA LEU A 485 20.64 -8.32 12.01
C LEU A 485 21.38 -9.34 11.14
N GLN A 486 22.09 -8.91 10.10
CA GLN A 486 22.94 -9.80 9.30
C GLN A 486 24.17 -10.27 10.08
N THR A 487 24.75 -9.42 10.94
CA THR A 487 25.92 -9.77 11.76
C THR A 487 25.58 -10.66 12.95
N LEU A 488 24.35 -10.56 13.45
CA LEU A 488 23.80 -11.42 14.49
C LEU A 488 23.29 -12.68 13.81
N ASP A 489 24.20 -13.62 13.50
CA ASP A 489 23.93 -14.92 12.89
C ASP A 489 22.59 -15.49 13.43
N ILE A 490 21.52 -15.36 12.64
CA ILE A 490 20.16 -15.71 13.07
C ILE A 490 20.03 -17.24 12.99
N GLN A 491 20.78 -17.97 13.81
CA GLN A 491 20.64 -19.42 14.02
C GLN A 491 19.28 -19.77 14.61
#